data_AF-A0A519SFZ3-F1
#
_entry.id   AF-A0A519SFZ3-F1
#
_cell.length_a   1.000
_cell.length_b   1.000
_cell.length_c   1.000
_cell.angle_alpha   90.00
_cell.angle_beta   90.00
_cell.angle_gamma   90.00
#
_symmetry.space_group_name_H-M   'P 1'
#
loop_
_entity.id
_entity.type
_entity.pdbx_description
1 polymer ?
#
loop_
_entity_poly.entity_id
_entity_poly.type
_entity_poly.pdbx_seq_one_letter_code
_entity_poly.pdbx_strand_id
1 'polypeptide(L)'
;KTILQVPLTHQKIWFTDIPSYVEWIQLPQYRLPGFTSVKNGDVVVFNYPGSPERPDEYGGFDKYPVDLRTNYIKRCIGIAGDVVELRAGQVYVNNTIMANPPGLQMEYALETNTQVNEKIFQKYDISEFEQDLRMTDKTIYYVKATEQAVKDMKTLDFVKTITPMVTTKGDTTSYETFPYNSRLFPFNRDNFGPITIPKKGVTIQLDEKNLALYKGVITTFDGNKDAKYVNGQIILDGKAITSYTFKQDYYFMMGDNRHGSDDSRFWGFVPADHIVGKAVFIWMSIYPIVFYQKVIIL
;
A
#
# COMPACT_ATOMS: atom_id res chain seq x y z
N LYS A 1 -11.03 -5.90 -17.35
CA LYS A 1 -11.78 -5.83 -18.64
C LYS A 1 -11.16 -4.71 -19.44
N THR A 2 -10.82 -4.96 -20.70
CA THR A 2 -10.11 -3.96 -21.52
C THR A 2 -11.10 -3.11 -22.29
N ILE A 3 -10.84 -1.81 -22.32
CA ILE A 3 -11.77 -0.83 -22.88
C ILE A 3 -11.17 -0.24 -24.14
N LEU A 4 -12.02 0.00 -25.12
CA LEU A 4 -11.64 0.70 -26.33
C LEU A 4 -11.30 2.15 -25.99
N GLN A 5 -10.05 2.53 -26.23
CA GLN A 5 -9.48 3.82 -25.86
C GLN A 5 -8.84 4.49 -27.07
N VAL A 6 -8.89 5.83 -27.12
CA VAL A 6 -8.11 6.64 -28.06
C VAL A 6 -6.62 6.34 -27.87
N PRO A 7 -5.87 5.97 -28.92
CA PRO A 7 -4.45 5.65 -28.80
C PRO A 7 -3.65 6.77 -28.13
N LEU A 8 -2.66 6.39 -27.31
CA LEU A 8 -1.70 7.31 -26.68
C LEU A 8 -2.34 8.38 -25.77
N THR A 9 -3.46 8.07 -25.14
CA THR A 9 -4.07 8.90 -24.10
C THR A 9 -4.05 8.15 -22.76
N HIS A 10 -4.37 8.81 -21.64
CA HIS A 10 -4.61 8.12 -20.36
C HIS A 10 -6.11 8.17 -20.04
N GLN A 11 -6.54 8.90 -19.02
CA GLN A 11 -7.97 8.99 -18.64
C GLN A 11 -8.79 9.92 -19.54
N LYS A 12 -8.15 10.95 -20.09
CA LYS A 12 -8.80 12.01 -20.88
C LYS A 12 -8.07 12.23 -22.19
N ILE A 13 -8.82 12.71 -23.20
CA ILE A 13 -8.22 13.19 -24.45
C ILE A 13 -7.41 14.45 -24.14
N TRP A 14 -6.23 14.57 -24.74
CA TRP A 14 -5.33 15.72 -24.57
C TRP A 14 -6.09 17.05 -24.67
N PHE A 15 -5.88 17.94 -23.70
CA PHE A 15 -6.47 19.28 -23.63
C PHE A 15 -8.00 19.33 -23.46
N THR A 16 -8.64 18.23 -23.03
CA THR A 16 -10.08 18.18 -22.77
C THR A 16 -10.43 17.43 -21.48
N ASP A 17 -11.66 17.61 -21.00
CA ASP A 17 -12.25 16.77 -19.94
C ASP A 17 -13.00 15.54 -20.47
N ILE A 18 -12.90 15.28 -21.79
CA ILE A 18 -13.61 14.18 -22.43
C ILE A 18 -12.90 12.87 -22.09
N PRO A 19 -13.62 11.83 -21.59
CA PRO A 19 -13.05 10.51 -21.37
C PRO A 19 -12.39 9.98 -22.65
N SER A 20 -11.20 9.42 -22.52
CA SER A 20 -10.46 8.82 -23.65
C SER A 20 -11.03 7.48 -24.10
N TYR A 21 -12.05 6.95 -23.43
CA TYR A 21 -12.51 5.57 -23.54
C TYR A 21 -14.04 5.49 -23.61
N VAL A 22 -14.55 4.39 -24.17
CA VAL A 22 -16.00 4.14 -24.27
C VAL A 22 -16.43 2.97 -23.40
N GLU A 23 -17.37 3.19 -22.48
CA GLU A 23 -17.76 2.18 -21.48
C GLU A 23 -18.60 1.02 -22.03
N TRP A 24 -19.24 1.22 -23.19
CA TRP A 24 -20.18 0.25 -23.80
C TRP A 24 -19.51 -0.94 -24.50
N ILE A 25 -18.20 -0.85 -24.78
CA ILE A 25 -17.42 -1.91 -25.42
C ILE A 25 -16.35 -2.32 -24.43
N GLN A 26 -16.57 -3.47 -23.78
CA GLN A 26 -15.65 -4.05 -22.84
C GLN A 26 -15.23 -5.42 -23.36
N LEU A 27 -13.99 -5.51 -23.84
CA LEU A 27 -13.43 -6.77 -24.32
C LEU A 27 -12.93 -7.60 -23.12
N PRO A 28 -13.00 -8.94 -23.19
CA PRO A 28 -12.30 -9.79 -22.24
C PRO A 28 -10.82 -9.42 -22.26
N GLN A 29 -10.24 -9.22 -21.09
CA GLN A 29 -8.83 -8.89 -20.96
C GLN A 29 -8.03 -10.19 -21.07
N TYR A 30 -7.30 -10.35 -22.16
CA TYR A 30 -6.38 -11.46 -22.35
C TYR A 30 -4.98 -10.98 -21.97
N ARG A 31 -4.46 -11.47 -20.84
CA ARG A 31 -3.05 -11.31 -20.51
C ARG A 31 -2.28 -12.45 -21.15
N LEU A 32 -1.13 -12.12 -21.77
CA LEU A 32 -0.14 -13.15 -22.05
C LEU A 32 0.22 -13.79 -20.71
N PRO A 33 0.28 -15.13 -20.62
CA PRO A 33 0.66 -15.78 -19.38
C PRO A 33 2.05 -15.29 -18.98
N GLY A 34 2.13 -14.58 -17.85
CA GLY A 34 3.41 -14.20 -17.27
C GLY A 34 4.21 -15.45 -16.95
N PHE A 35 5.51 -15.42 -17.21
CA PHE A 35 6.38 -16.59 -17.03
C PHE A 35 6.56 -16.98 -15.54
N THR A 36 6.14 -16.12 -14.61
CA THR A 36 6.19 -16.37 -13.16
C THR A 36 4.99 -15.75 -12.44
N SER A 37 4.57 -16.36 -11.33
CA SER A 37 3.60 -15.75 -10.40
C SER A 37 4.29 -14.78 -9.43
N VAL A 38 3.53 -13.81 -8.91
CA VAL A 38 3.97 -12.94 -7.82
C VAL A 38 4.23 -13.77 -6.57
N LYS A 39 5.32 -13.46 -5.86
CA LYS A 39 5.71 -14.07 -4.60
C LYS A 39 5.97 -13.01 -3.53
N ASN A 40 5.96 -13.43 -2.28
CA ASN A 40 6.43 -12.62 -1.16
C ASN A 40 7.84 -12.06 -1.46
N GLY A 41 8.01 -10.76 -1.25
CA GLY A 41 9.25 -10.03 -1.50
C GLY A 41 9.38 -9.45 -2.91
N ASP A 42 8.55 -9.85 -3.88
CA ASP A 42 8.61 -9.29 -5.24
C ASP A 42 8.24 -7.80 -5.26
N VAL A 43 8.88 -7.03 -6.13
CA VAL A 43 8.43 -5.67 -6.46
C VAL A 43 7.38 -5.80 -7.57
N VAL A 44 6.19 -5.26 -7.33
CA VAL A 44 5.03 -5.48 -8.18
C VAL A 44 4.48 -4.15 -8.65
N VAL A 45 4.18 -4.09 -9.96
CA VAL A 45 3.43 -2.99 -10.55
C VAL A 45 1.97 -3.42 -10.63
N PHE A 46 1.08 -2.56 -10.14
CA PHE A 46 -0.36 -2.82 -10.13
C PHE A 46 -1.14 -1.52 -10.27
N ASN A 47 -2.36 -1.64 -10.77
CA ASN A 47 -3.32 -0.56 -10.79
C ASN A 47 -3.86 -0.32 -9.38
N TYR A 48 -3.86 0.93 -8.91
CA TYR A 48 -4.39 1.27 -7.59
C TYR A 48 -5.84 0.75 -7.44
N PRO A 49 -6.17 -0.07 -6.42
CA PRO A 49 -7.52 -0.62 -6.27
C PRO A 49 -8.57 0.43 -5.86
N GLY A 50 -8.14 1.59 -5.34
CA GLY A 50 -9.02 2.48 -4.59
C GLY A 50 -9.18 2.02 -3.14
N SER A 51 -9.80 2.85 -2.31
CA SER A 51 -10.10 2.54 -0.91
C SER A 51 -11.54 2.90 -0.57
N PRO A 52 -12.53 2.10 -1.02
CA PRO A 52 -13.95 2.44 -0.91
C PRO A 52 -14.42 2.71 0.52
N GLU A 53 -13.74 2.11 1.51
CA GLU A 53 -14.11 2.17 2.91
C GLU A 53 -13.36 3.23 3.72
N ARG A 54 -12.31 3.82 3.12
CA ARG A 54 -11.51 4.85 3.79
C ARG A 54 -12.38 6.10 3.97
N PRO A 55 -12.43 6.67 5.19
CA PRO A 55 -13.37 7.75 5.50
C PRO A 55 -12.81 9.15 5.18
N ASP A 56 -11.54 9.28 4.80
CA ASP A 56 -10.91 10.54 4.44
C ASP A 56 -11.05 10.89 2.94
N GLU A 57 -10.50 12.03 2.53
CA GLU A 57 -10.52 12.52 1.14
C GLU A 57 -9.82 11.60 0.12
N TYR A 58 -8.96 10.69 0.58
CA TYR A 58 -8.27 9.69 -0.25
C TYR A 58 -9.08 8.40 -0.38
N GLY A 59 -10.25 8.34 0.28
CA GLY A 59 -11.21 7.27 0.15
C GLY A 59 -12.06 7.34 -1.12
N GLY A 60 -12.75 6.24 -1.37
CA GLY A 60 -13.62 6.07 -2.52
C GLY A 60 -13.10 5.07 -3.54
N PHE A 61 -14.01 4.66 -4.41
CA PHE A 61 -13.68 3.79 -5.53
C PHE A 61 -13.01 4.62 -6.63
N ASP A 62 -11.91 4.10 -7.18
CA ASP A 62 -11.35 4.68 -8.39
C ASP A 62 -12.35 4.43 -9.53
N LYS A 63 -13.01 5.51 -9.96
CA LYS A 63 -14.06 5.50 -10.98
C LYS A 63 -13.52 5.07 -12.33
N TYR A 64 -12.20 5.07 -12.52
CA TYR A 64 -11.62 4.61 -13.76
C TYR A 64 -11.63 3.09 -13.85
N PRO A 65 -11.84 2.58 -15.06
CA PRO A 65 -11.57 1.19 -15.40
C PRO A 65 -10.17 0.77 -14.96
N VAL A 66 -10.02 -0.49 -14.50
CA VAL A 66 -8.75 -1.00 -13.93
C VAL A 66 -7.53 -0.65 -14.80
N ASP A 67 -7.62 -0.83 -16.12
CA ASP A 67 -6.52 -0.59 -17.07
C ASP A 67 -6.17 0.90 -17.27
N LEU A 68 -6.96 1.83 -16.73
CA LEU A 68 -6.77 3.30 -16.81
C LEU A 68 -6.51 3.95 -15.45
N ARG A 69 -6.32 3.14 -14.42
CA ARG A 69 -5.99 3.61 -13.08
C ARG A 69 -4.51 3.95 -13.01
N THR A 70 -4.16 4.75 -12.01
CA THR A 70 -2.77 5.08 -11.74
C THR A 70 -2.01 3.81 -11.34
N ASN A 71 -0.84 3.61 -11.95
CA ASN A 71 0.05 2.50 -11.63
C ASN A 71 0.85 2.81 -10.36
N TYR A 72 0.89 1.84 -9.46
CA TYR A 72 1.65 1.87 -8.22
C TYR A 72 2.71 0.78 -8.25
N ILE A 73 3.85 1.07 -7.64
CA ILE A 73 4.96 0.13 -7.48
C ILE A 73 5.19 -0.05 -5.98
N LYS A 74 4.99 -1.27 -5.50
CA LYS A 74 5.16 -1.62 -4.09
C LYS A 74 5.72 -3.04 -3.98
N ARG A 75 6.18 -3.40 -2.79
CA ARG A 75 6.62 -4.75 -2.48
C ARG A 75 5.45 -5.62 -2.08
N CYS A 76 5.35 -6.81 -2.65
CA CYS A 76 4.41 -7.83 -2.23
C CYS A 76 4.86 -8.41 -0.90
N ILE A 77 4.13 -8.10 0.16
CA ILE A 77 4.39 -8.63 1.50
C ILE A 77 3.71 -9.97 1.68
N GLY A 78 2.46 -10.10 1.23
CA GLY A 78 1.71 -11.34 1.35
C GLY A 78 0.98 -11.69 0.06
N ILE A 79 0.92 -12.99 -0.22
CA ILE A 79 0.12 -13.57 -1.30
C ILE A 79 -1.14 -14.23 -0.73
N ALA A 80 -2.05 -14.64 -1.62
CA ALA A 80 -3.32 -15.25 -1.25
C ALA A 80 -3.19 -16.40 -0.24
N GLY A 81 -3.87 -16.26 0.91
CA GLY A 81 -3.89 -17.23 2.01
C GLY A 81 -2.82 -17.00 3.08
N ASP A 82 -1.88 -16.09 2.86
CA ASP A 82 -0.92 -15.72 3.91
C ASP A 82 -1.60 -14.98 5.07
N VAL A 83 -1.00 -15.10 6.25
CA VAL A 83 -1.27 -14.25 7.40
C VAL A 83 -0.18 -13.21 7.54
N VAL A 84 -0.52 -11.93 7.41
CA VAL A 84 0.44 -10.81 7.53
C VAL A 84 0.25 -10.10 8.87
N GLU A 85 1.36 -9.84 9.54
CA GLU A 85 1.42 -9.06 10.78
C GLU A 85 2.64 -8.14 10.78
N LEU A 86 2.47 -6.92 11.29
CA LEU A 86 3.55 -6.00 11.60
C LEU A 86 3.67 -5.88 13.12
N ARG A 87 4.90 -5.98 13.62
CA ARG A 87 5.23 -5.77 15.03
C ARG A 87 6.35 -4.74 15.09
N ALA A 88 6.05 -3.53 15.56
CA ALA A 88 6.99 -2.41 15.61
C ALA A 88 7.74 -2.17 14.28
N GLY A 89 7.01 -2.19 13.16
CA GLY A 89 7.54 -1.99 11.81
C GLY A 89 8.18 -3.22 11.15
N GLN A 90 8.47 -4.29 11.92
CA GLN A 90 8.96 -5.55 11.38
C GLN A 90 7.81 -6.41 10.84
N VAL A 91 7.96 -6.90 9.62
CA VAL A 91 6.95 -7.73 8.93
C VAL A 91 7.14 -9.20 9.28
N TYR A 92 6.01 -9.86 9.54
CA TYR A 92 5.88 -11.30 9.73
C TYR A 92 4.84 -11.84 8.74
N VAL A 93 5.17 -12.95 8.10
CA VAL A 93 4.26 -13.69 7.21
C VAL A 93 4.16 -15.11 7.72
N ASN A 94 2.94 -15.58 7.97
CA ASN A 94 2.65 -16.88 8.57
C ASN A 94 3.46 -17.07 9.87
N ASN A 95 3.48 -16.03 10.71
CA ASN A 95 4.23 -15.94 11.97
C ASN A 95 5.77 -16.07 11.85
N THR A 96 6.32 -16.00 10.63
CA THR A 96 7.77 -16.03 10.36
C THR A 96 8.25 -14.66 9.94
N ILE A 97 9.42 -14.22 10.42
CA ILE A 97 10.00 -12.93 10.05
C ILE A 97 10.26 -12.89 8.54
N MET A 98 9.74 -11.86 7.87
CA MET A 98 10.13 -11.53 6.51
C MET A 98 11.38 -10.64 6.55
N ALA A 99 12.42 -11.02 5.81
CA ALA A 99 13.62 -10.22 5.70
C ALA A 99 13.30 -8.82 5.14
N ASN A 100 13.89 -7.79 5.74
CA ASN A 100 13.72 -6.42 5.26
C ASN A 100 14.42 -6.27 3.90
N PRO A 101 13.77 -5.60 2.93
CA PRO A 101 14.36 -5.37 1.63
C PRO A 101 15.57 -4.42 1.71
N PRO A 102 16.50 -4.51 0.75
CA PRO A 102 17.58 -3.54 0.64
C PRO A 102 16.98 -2.15 0.39
N GLY A 103 17.50 -1.13 1.08
CA GLY A 103 17.01 0.24 0.96
C GLY A 103 15.70 0.52 1.67
N LEU A 104 15.22 -0.38 2.55
CA LEU A 104 14.08 -0.10 3.44
C LEU A 104 14.34 1.20 4.22
N GLN A 105 13.41 2.15 4.14
CA GLN A 105 13.45 3.39 4.89
C GLN A 105 12.37 3.38 5.99
N MET A 106 12.77 3.79 7.18
CA MET A 106 11.90 4.05 8.33
C MET A 106 12.10 5.51 8.76
N GLU A 107 11.19 6.00 9.58
CA GLU A 107 11.26 7.37 10.11
C GLU A 107 12.01 7.37 11.44
N TYR A 108 12.87 8.36 11.62
CA TYR A 108 13.68 8.54 12.81
C TYR A 108 13.63 9.99 13.27
N ALA A 109 13.60 10.20 14.57
CA ALA A 109 13.89 11.49 15.18
C ALA A 109 15.41 11.60 15.37
N LEU A 110 16.02 12.53 14.65
CA LEU A 110 17.42 12.88 14.69
C LEU A 110 17.59 14.14 15.55
N GLU A 111 18.17 14.01 16.75
CA GLU A 111 18.55 15.15 17.59
C GLU A 111 19.99 15.55 17.28
N THR A 112 20.22 16.84 17.06
CA THR A 112 21.52 17.42 16.74
C THR A 112 21.88 18.57 17.67
N ASN A 113 23.16 18.89 17.76
CA ASN A 113 23.65 20.04 18.53
C ASN A 113 23.69 21.36 17.73
N THR A 114 23.47 21.29 16.42
CA THR A 114 23.53 22.41 15.49
C THR A 114 22.60 22.16 14.31
N GLN A 115 22.29 23.23 13.57
CA GLN A 115 21.53 23.10 12.33
C GLN A 115 22.33 22.31 11.29
N VAL A 116 21.68 21.33 10.67
CA VAL A 116 22.30 20.45 9.68
C VAL A 116 22.07 21.04 8.28
N ASN A 117 23.15 21.12 7.51
CA ASN A 117 23.04 21.49 6.10
C ASN A 117 22.40 20.35 5.30
N GLU A 118 21.44 20.66 4.43
CA GLU A 118 20.70 19.66 3.64
C GLU A 118 21.60 18.73 2.79
N LYS A 119 22.77 19.20 2.36
CA LYS A 119 23.75 18.38 1.63
C LYS A 119 24.23 17.17 2.43
N ILE A 120 24.18 17.24 3.77
CA ILE A 120 24.47 16.10 4.63
C ILE A 120 23.40 15.02 4.44
N PHE A 121 22.11 15.38 4.45
CA PHE A 121 21.03 14.41 4.21
C PHE A 121 21.16 13.76 2.83
N GLN A 122 21.47 14.56 1.80
CA GLN A 122 21.71 14.07 0.45
C GLN A 122 22.89 13.08 0.37
N LYS A 123 23.97 13.31 1.15
CA LYS A 123 25.12 12.40 1.21
C LYS A 123 24.75 11.00 1.73
N TYR A 124 23.69 10.90 2.53
CA TYR A 124 23.19 9.64 3.09
C TYR A 124 21.91 9.14 2.40
N ASP A 125 21.61 9.65 1.20
CA ASP A 125 20.42 9.30 0.42
C ASP A 125 19.10 9.55 1.17
N ILE A 126 19.08 10.57 2.04
CA ILE A 126 17.88 11.02 2.74
C ILE A 126 17.28 12.19 1.96
N SER A 127 16.17 11.91 1.27
CA SER A 127 15.43 12.90 0.46
C SER A 127 14.21 13.47 1.16
N GLU A 128 13.69 12.78 2.18
CA GLU A 128 12.51 13.19 2.95
C GLU A 128 12.91 13.47 4.40
N PHE A 129 12.95 14.75 4.74
CA PHE A 129 13.21 15.23 6.08
C PHE A 129 12.42 16.49 6.39
N GLU A 130 12.08 16.68 7.66
CA GLU A 130 11.42 17.88 8.19
C GLU A 130 12.09 18.29 9.50
N GLN A 131 12.33 19.59 9.68
CA GLN A 131 12.82 20.11 10.95
C GLN A 131 11.64 20.34 11.90
N ASP A 132 11.78 19.90 13.14
CA ASP A 132 10.86 20.24 14.21
C ASP A 132 10.98 21.73 14.55
N LEU A 133 9.94 22.51 14.23
CA LEU A 133 9.89 23.96 14.47
C LEU A 133 9.29 24.33 15.81
N ARG A 134 8.94 23.36 16.65
CA ARG A 134 8.46 23.65 18.01
C ARG A 134 9.57 24.35 18.78
N MET A 135 9.21 25.40 19.52
CA MET A 135 10.13 26.23 20.31
C MET A 135 10.71 25.41 21.47
N THR A 136 11.72 24.60 21.16
CA THR A 136 12.46 23.76 22.11
C THR A 136 13.94 24.11 22.02
N ASP A 137 14.70 23.86 23.10
CA ASP A 137 16.15 24.06 23.11
C ASP A 137 16.91 23.01 22.27
N LYS A 138 16.19 22.17 21.52
CA LYS A 138 16.71 21.04 20.76
C LYS A 138 16.52 21.25 19.27
N THR A 139 17.54 20.90 18.48
CA THR A 139 17.43 20.82 17.02
C THR A 139 17.08 19.38 16.63
N ILE A 140 15.81 19.13 16.32
CA ILE A 140 15.29 17.81 15.94
C ILE A 140 14.89 17.82 14.47
N TYR A 141 15.25 16.75 13.75
CA TYR A 141 14.80 16.47 12.40
C TYR A 141 14.06 15.13 12.39
N TYR A 142 12.91 15.06 11.71
CA TYR A 142 12.28 13.81 11.34
C TYR A 142 12.81 13.42 9.97
N VAL A 143 13.50 12.29 9.88
CA VAL A 143 14.15 11.83 8.64
C VAL A 143 13.66 10.45 8.27
N LYS A 144 13.36 10.23 6.98
CA LYS A 144 13.12 8.89 6.45
C LYS A 144 14.43 8.34 5.90
N ALA A 145 14.98 7.34 6.57
CA ALA A 145 16.34 6.89 6.35
C ALA A 145 16.44 5.37 6.38
N THR A 146 17.48 4.84 5.71
CA THR A 146 17.83 3.43 5.80
C THR A 146 18.53 3.12 7.12
N GLU A 147 18.50 1.86 7.54
CA GLU A 147 19.25 1.42 8.73
C GLU A 147 20.75 1.71 8.60
N GLN A 148 21.31 1.58 7.39
CA GLN A 148 22.71 1.88 7.11
C GLN A 148 23.00 3.38 7.25
N ALA A 149 22.17 4.25 6.65
CA ALA A 149 22.30 5.69 6.80
C ALA A 149 22.25 6.12 8.27
N VAL A 150 21.35 5.53 9.07
CA VAL A 150 21.28 5.78 10.51
C VAL A 150 22.56 5.34 11.23
N LYS A 151 23.13 4.18 10.90
CA LYS A 151 24.40 3.71 11.49
C LYS A 151 25.54 4.66 11.16
N ASP A 152 25.62 5.13 9.92
CA ASP A 152 26.70 6.02 9.48
C ASP A 152 26.55 7.45 10.04
N MET A 153 25.32 7.95 10.15
CA MET A 153 25.06 9.28 10.74
C MET A 153 25.35 9.31 12.24
N LYS A 154 25.18 8.20 12.96
CA LYS A 154 25.50 8.11 14.40
C LYS A 154 26.97 8.38 14.71
N THR A 155 27.88 8.28 13.74
CA THR A 155 29.31 8.54 13.94
C THR A 155 29.68 10.01 13.77
N LEU A 156 28.73 10.89 13.46
CA LEU A 156 28.99 12.32 13.23
C LEU A 156 28.94 13.09 14.54
N ASP A 157 29.94 13.93 14.79
CA ASP A 157 30.11 14.65 16.07
C ASP A 157 28.93 15.57 16.44
N PHE A 158 28.15 16.02 15.46
CA PHE A 158 27.01 16.89 15.67
C PHE A 158 25.70 16.13 15.98
N VAL A 159 25.69 14.80 15.83
CA VAL A 159 24.53 13.95 16.10
C VAL A 159 24.52 13.56 17.57
N LYS A 160 23.47 13.94 18.29
CA LYS A 160 23.28 13.56 19.69
C LYS A 160 22.60 12.20 19.82
N THR A 161 21.43 12.05 19.19
CA THR A 161 20.65 10.81 19.22
C THR A 161 19.93 10.58 17.91
N ILE A 162 19.71 9.31 17.57
CA ILE A 162 18.81 8.91 16.49
C ILE A 162 17.89 7.83 17.04
N THR A 163 16.59 8.15 17.12
CA THR A 163 15.57 7.28 17.72
C THR A 163 14.53 6.89 16.67
N PRO A 164 14.19 5.60 16.51
CA PRO A 164 13.15 5.19 15.57
C PRO A 164 11.78 5.71 16.01
N MET A 165 11.01 6.25 15.06
CA MET A 165 9.66 6.75 15.29
C MET A 165 8.66 5.62 15.09
N VAL A 166 8.48 4.81 16.13
CA VAL A 166 7.55 3.67 16.15
C VAL A 166 6.33 4.01 16.99
N THR A 167 5.14 3.93 16.40
CA THR A 167 3.89 4.08 17.15
C THR A 167 3.69 2.88 18.08
N THR A 168 3.24 3.14 19.32
CA THR A 168 2.99 2.08 20.31
C THR A 168 1.86 1.17 19.85
N LYS A 169 1.95 -0.14 20.14
CA LYS A 169 0.88 -1.09 19.81
C LYS A 169 -0.44 -0.67 20.47
N GLY A 170 -1.50 -0.57 19.68
CA GLY A 170 -2.84 -0.20 20.15
C GLY A 170 -3.13 1.29 20.17
N ASP A 171 -2.14 2.15 19.91
CA ASP A 171 -2.37 3.58 19.70
C ASP A 171 -2.94 3.80 18.30
N THR A 172 -4.18 4.29 18.22
CA THR A 172 -4.92 4.56 16.98
C THR A 172 -5.18 6.05 16.77
N THR A 173 -4.39 6.94 17.38
CA THR A 173 -4.67 8.38 17.41
C THR A 173 -4.14 9.14 16.19
N SER A 174 -3.05 8.67 15.58
CA SER A 174 -2.29 9.44 14.58
C SER A 174 -2.71 9.18 13.14
N TYR A 175 -3.07 7.94 12.81
CA TYR A 175 -3.45 7.53 11.46
C TYR A 175 -4.56 6.49 11.52
N GLU A 176 -5.56 6.65 10.67
CA GLU A 176 -6.56 5.60 10.48
C GLU A 176 -6.02 4.55 9.51
N THR A 177 -6.01 3.30 9.95
CA THR A 177 -5.57 2.17 9.14
C THR A 177 -6.75 1.26 8.82
N PHE A 178 -6.68 0.58 7.68
CA PHE A 178 -7.59 -0.50 7.35
C PHE A 178 -7.66 -1.53 8.50
N PRO A 179 -8.84 -2.03 8.89
CA PRO A 179 -10.16 -1.86 8.28
C PRO A 179 -11.00 -0.69 8.84
N TYR A 180 -10.39 0.36 9.37
CA TYR A 180 -11.10 1.54 9.91
C TYR A 180 -12.06 1.19 11.06
N ASN A 181 -11.64 0.24 11.91
CA ASN A 181 -12.41 -0.23 13.05
C ASN A 181 -11.49 -0.49 14.24
N SER A 182 -11.06 0.59 14.91
CA SER A 182 -10.12 0.54 16.04
C SER A 182 -10.62 -0.28 17.23
N ARG A 183 -11.95 -0.42 17.40
CA ARG A 183 -12.54 -1.27 18.44
C ARG A 183 -12.22 -2.75 18.23
N LEU A 184 -12.32 -3.23 17.00
CA LEU A 184 -12.03 -4.64 16.68
C LEU A 184 -10.55 -4.86 16.36
N PHE A 185 -9.93 -3.87 15.74
CA PHE A 185 -8.58 -3.91 15.19
C PHE A 185 -7.86 -2.62 15.56
N PRO A 186 -7.24 -2.55 16.75
CA PRO A 186 -6.50 -1.38 17.21
C PRO A 186 -5.13 -1.32 16.52
N PHE A 187 -5.16 -1.29 15.19
CA PHE A 187 -4.00 -1.26 14.32
C PHE A 187 -3.47 0.15 14.17
N ASN A 188 -2.18 0.24 13.83
CA ASN A 188 -1.55 1.46 13.35
C ASN A 188 -0.47 1.11 12.31
N ARG A 189 0.20 2.13 11.78
CA ARG A 189 1.17 1.99 10.70
C ARG A 189 2.35 1.06 11.02
N ASP A 190 2.66 0.86 12.30
CA ASP A 190 3.79 0.07 12.82
C ASP A 190 3.38 -1.26 13.45
N ASN A 191 2.13 -1.37 13.91
CA ASN A 191 1.58 -2.56 14.55
C ASN A 191 0.23 -2.87 13.91
N PHE A 192 0.23 -3.84 13.01
CA PHE A 192 -0.88 -4.10 12.12
C PHE A 192 -1.10 -5.59 11.97
N GLY A 193 -2.35 -6.05 11.92
CA GLY A 193 -2.65 -7.46 11.88
C GLY A 193 -2.53 -8.18 13.24
N PRO A 194 -2.57 -9.52 13.24
CA PRO A 194 -2.57 -10.40 12.07
C PRO A 194 -3.86 -10.31 11.25
N ILE A 195 -3.74 -10.35 9.92
CA ILE A 195 -4.87 -10.51 8.99
C ILE A 195 -4.56 -11.59 7.96
N THR A 196 -5.60 -12.31 7.51
CA THR A 196 -5.46 -13.31 6.45
C THR A 196 -5.77 -12.66 5.10
N ILE A 197 -4.92 -12.91 4.11
CA ILE A 197 -5.13 -12.41 2.76
C ILE A 197 -6.15 -13.31 2.05
N PRO A 198 -7.21 -12.75 1.44
CA PRO A 198 -8.20 -13.54 0.73
C PRO A 198 -7.59 -14.43 -0.36
N LYS A 199 -8.13 -15.65 -0.48
CA LYS A 199 -7.67 -16.66 -1.43
C LYS A 199 -8.85 -17.24 -2.18
N LYS A 200 -8.71 -17.35 -3.50
CA LYS A 200 -9.75 -17.89 -4.37
C LYS A 200 -10.20 -19.27 -3.89
N GLY A 201 -11.51 -19.47 -3.81
CA GLY A 201 -12.12 -20.72 -3.41
C GLY A 201 -12.14 -20.99 -1.91
N VAL A 202 -11.52 -20.14 -1.08
CA VAL A 202 -11.67 -20.23 0.38
C VAL A 202 -12.98 -19.58 0.81
N THR A 203 -13.73 -20.28 1.66
CA THR A 203 -14.98 -19.83 2.25
C THR A 203 -14.76 -19.30 3.68
N ILE A 204 -15.35 -18.16 3.99
CA ILE A 204 -15.35 -17.55 5.32
C ILE A 204 -16.78 -17.35 5.83
N GLN A 205 -16.94 -17.31 7.16
CA GLN A 205 -18.18 -16.85 7.79
C GLN A 205 -18.18 -15.33 7.88
N LEU A 206 -19.31 -14.69 7.65
CA LEU A 206 -19.48 -13.23 7.70
C LEU A 206 -19.85 -12.78 9.12
N ASP A 207 -18.95 -13.05 10.06
CA ASP A 207 -19.00 -12.46 11.40
C ASP A 207 -18.54 -10.99 11.39
N GLU A 208 -18.63 -10.32 12.53
CA GLU A 208 -18.30 -8.90 12.67
C GLU A 208 -16.84 -8.57 12.26
N LYS A 209 -15.89 -9.45 12.58
CA LYS A 209 -14.46 -9.25 12.26
C LYS A 209 -14.21 -9.44 10.77
N ASN A 210 -14.78 -10.48 10.18
CA ASN A 210 -14.66 -10.76 8.76
C ASN A 210 -15.41 -9.74 7.91
N LEU A 211 -16.55 -9.22 8.38
CA LEU A 211 -17.23 -8.12 7.71
C LEU A 211 -16.38 -6.85 7.71
N ALA A 212 -15.73 -6.52 8.84
CA ALA A 212 -14.83 -5.38 8.88
C ALA A 212 -13.67 -5.51 7.88
N LEU A 213 -13.07 -6.71 7.75
CA LEU A 213 -11.95 -6.93 6.83
C LEU A 213 -12.36 -7.12 5.36
N TYR A 214 -13.47 -7.80 5.09
CA TYR A 214 -13.74 -8.34 3.75
C TYR A 214 -14.98 -7.77 3.07
N LYS A 215 -15.76 -6.88 3.72
CA LYS A 215 -16.95 -6.31 3.07
C LYS A 215 -16.60 -5.64 1.74
N GLY A 216 -15.55 -4.82 1.66
CA GLY A 216 -15.12 -4.13 0.43
C GLY A 216 -14.58 -5.07 -0.62
N VAL A 217 -13.89 -6.14 -0.21
CA VAL A 217 -13.51 -7.25 -1.10
C VAL A 217 -14.74 -7.82 -1.78
N ILE A 218 -15.78 -8.12 -1.01
CA ILE A 218 -17.01 -8.73 -1.49
C ILE A 218 -17.84 -7.76 -2.32
N THR A 219 -18.05 -6.53 -1.85
CA THR A 219 -18.94 -5.57 -2.52
C THR A 219 -18.32 -4.92 -3.74
N THR A 220 -16.99 -4.86 -3.83
CA THR A 220 -16.31 -4.02 -4.81
C THR A 220 -15.36 -4.79 -5.70
N PHE A 221 -14.54 -5.68 -5.13
CA PHE A 221 -13.41 -6.26 -5.87
C PHE A 221 -13.69 -7.64 -6.45
N ASP A 222 -14.55 -8.46 -5.84
CA ASP A 222 -14.86 -9.82 -6.32
C ASP A 222 -15.84 -9.88 -7.50
N GLY A 223 -16.13 -8.74 -8.14
CA GLY A 223 -16.95 -8.67 -9.36
C GLY A 223 -18.42 -9.02 -9.16
N ASN A 224 -18.93 -8.91 -7.93
CA ASN A 224 -20.34 -9.10 -7.62
C ASN A 224 -21.13 -7.85 -8.04
N LYS A 225 -22.05 -8.00 -9.02
CA LYS A 225 -22.79 -6.84 -9.58
C LYS A 225 -23.75 -6.18 -8.59
N ASP A 226 -24.39 -6.99 -7.75
CA ASP A 226 -25.46 -6.55 -6.85
C ASP A 226 -25.11 -6.70 -5.36
N ALA A 227 -23.82 -6.94 -5.04
CA ALA A 227 -23.37 -7.03 -3.65
C ALA A 227 -23.45 -5.68 -2.96
N LYS A 228 -24.15 -5.61 -1.83
CA LYS A 228 -24.31 -4.40 -1.02
C LYS A 228 -24.20 -4.71 0.46
N TYR A 229 -23.62 -3.79 1.22
CA TYR A 229 -23.64 -3.87 2.68
C TYR A 229 -24.80 -3.02 3.21
N VAL A 230 -25.77 -3.66 3.86
CA VAL A 230 -26.99 -3.03 4.37
C VAL A 230 -27.27 -3.55 5.77
N ASN A 231 -27.47 -2.65 6.75
CA ASN A 231 -27.85 -2.99 8.12
C ASN A 231 -26.99 -4.08 8.78
N GLY A 232 -25.67 -4.03 8.58
CA GLY A 232 -24.75 -5.01 9.18
C GLY A 232 -24.60 -6.32 8.40
N GLN A 233 -25.24 -6.46 7.24
CA GLN A 233 -25.24 -7.69 6.44
C GLN A 233 -24.81 -7.43 5.00
N ILE A 234 -24.19 -8.43 4.38
CA ILE A 234 -23.99 -8.43 2.93
C ILE A 234 -25.24 -9.01 2.27
N ILE A 235 -25.83 -8.23 1.38
CA ILE A 235 -26.87 -8.67 0.46
C ILE A 235 -26.19 -9.00 -0.86
N LEU A 236 -26.34 -10.23 -1.35
CA LEU A 236 -25.85 -10.70 -2.63
C LEU A 236 -26.98 -11.43 -3.36
N ASP A 237 -27.20 -11.09 -4.63
CA ASP A 237 -28.30 -11.62 -5.43
C ASP A 237 -29.67 -11.49 -4.73
N GLY A 238 -29.87 -10.36 -4.04
CA GLY A 238 -31.10 -10.04 -3.31
C GLY A 238 -31.28 -10.76 -1.97
N LYS A 239 -30.31 -11.55 -1.50
CA LYS A 239 -30.40 -12.30 -0.25
C LYS A 239 -29.29 -11.91 0.72
N ALA A 240 -29.62 -11.83 2.00
CA ALA A 240 -28.62 -11.74 3.05
C ALA A 240 -27.81 -13.05 3.09
N ILE A 241 -26.49 -12.94 3.01
CA ILE A 241 -25.57 -14.06 3.08
C ILE A 241 -24.85 -14.08 4.43
N THR A 242 -24.56 -15.27 4.93
CA THR A 242 -23.82 -15.49 6.19
C THR A 242 -22.42 -16.06 5.98
N SER A 243 -22.10 -16.49 4.77
CA SER A 243 -20.78 -16.95 4.37
C SER A 243 -20.47 -16.48 2.95
N TYR A 244 -19.19 -16.43 2.62
CA TYR A 244 -18.73 -16.01 1.31
C TYR A 244 -17.52 -16.80 0.84
N THR A 245 -17.48 -17.12 -0.45
CA THR A 245 -16.34 -17.79 -1.08
C THR A 245 -15.66 -16.84 -2.06
N PHE A 246 -14.39 -16.54 -1.84
CA PHE A 246 -13.65 -15.58 -2.66
C PHE A 246 -13.52 -16.04 -4.11
N LYS A 247 -13.72 -15.11 -5.05
CA LYS A 247 -13.73 -15.39 -6.50
C LYS A 247 -12.37 -15.22 -7.16
N GLN A 248 -11.45 -14.51 -6.51
CA GLN A 248 -10.08 -14.33 -6.96
C GLN A 248 -9.07 -14.29 -5.81
N ASP A 249 -7.79 -14.32 -6.18
CA ASP A 249 -6.67 -14.17 -5.26
C ASP A 249 -6.40 -12.70 -4.98
N TYR A 250 -5.79 -12.44 -3.83
CA TYR A 250 -5.46 -11.10 -3.36
C TYR A 250 -4.03 -11.02 -2.85
N TYR A 251 -3.55 -9.80 -2.69
CA TYR A 251 -2.20 -9.49 -2.25
C TYR A 251 -2.21 -8.38 -1.21
N PHE A 252 -1.18 -8.36 -0.37
CA PHE A 252 -0.90 -7.27 0.55
C PHE A 252 0.40 -6.59 0.13
N MET A 253 0.32 -5.30 -0.20
CA MET A 253 1.42 -4.54 -0.80
C MET A 253 1.88 -3.45 0.16
N MET A 254 3.18 -3.30 0.36
CA MET A 254 3.75 -2.21 1.18
C MET A 254 4.88 -1.49 0.46
N GLY A 255 5.04 -0.19 0.72
CA GLY A 255 6.18 0.56 0.22
C GLY A 255 7.44 0.31 1.04
N ASP A 256 8.60 0.41 0.40
CA ASP A 256 9.89 0.27 1.08
C ASP A 256 10.24 1.54 1.89
N ASN A 257 9.69 2.70 1.53
CA ASN A 257 9.64 3.86 2.43
C ASN A 257 8.42 3.73 3.35
N ARG A 258 8.58 3.02 4.47
CA ARG A 258 7.48 2.50 5.30
C ARG A 258 6.64 3.58 5.95
N HIS A 259 7.21 4.70 6.35
CA HIS A 259 6.46 5.82 6.92
C HIS A 259 6.08 6.89 5.88
N GLY A 260 6.61 6.81 4.67
CA GLY A 260 6.26 7.68 3.54
C GLY A 260 5.36 7.03 2.49
N SER A 261 4.80 5.85 2.76
CA SER A 261 4.02 5.11 1.77
C SER A 261 2.57 4.94 2.20
N ASP A 262 1.66 5.49 1.39
CA ASP A 262 0.28 5.03 1.34
C ASP A 262 0.26 3.66 0.64
N ASP A 263 -0.26 2.64 1.34
CA ASP A 263 -0.20 1.23 0.95
C ASP A 263 -1.29 0.37 1.61
N SER A 264 -1.18 -0.97 1.55
CA SER A 264 -2.22 -1.89 2.01
C SER A 264 -2.56 -1.78 3.50
N ARG A 265 -1.71 -1.14 4.31
CA ARG A 265 -2.07 -0.77 5.70
C ARG A 265 -3.23 0.22 5.76
N PHE A 266 -3.42 1.00 4.71
CA PHE A 266 -4.46 2.02 4.59
C PHE A 266 -5.56 1.57 3.64
N TRP A 267 -5.25 1.14 2.42
CA TRP A 267 -6.32 0.77 1.46
C TRP A 267 -6.76 -0.71 1.49
N GLY A 268 -6.08 -1.56 2.26
CA GLY A 268 -6.39 -2.99 2.33
C GLY A 268 -5.83 -3.79 1.16
N PHE A 269 -6.57 -4.81 0.70
CA PHE A 269 -6.07 -5.82 -0.22
C PHE A 269 -6.03 -5.36 -1.69
N VAL A 270 -5.04 -5.84 -2.43
CA VAL A 270 -4.93 -5.63 -3.89
C VAL A 270 -5.45 -6.88 -4.61
N PRO A 271 -6.47 -6.78 -5.48
CA PRO A 271 -7.01 -7.95 -6.19
C PRO A 271 -6.09 -8.42 -7.33
N ALA A 272 -6.12 -9.70 -7.67
CA ALA A 272 -5.26 -10.27 -8.71
C ALA A 272 -5.47 -9.64 -10.10
N ASP A 273 -6.70 -9.24 -10.43
CA ASP A 273 -6.99 -8.53 -11.68
C ASP A 273 -6.42 -7.10 -11.74
N HIS A 274 -5.89 -6.55 -10.64
CA HIS A 274 -5.19 -5.26 -10.62
C HIS A 274 -3.68 -5.38 -10.85
N ILE A 275 -3.12 -6.58 -10.71
CA ILE A 275 -1.69 -6.81 -10.93
C ILE A 275 -1.35 -6.61 -12.40
N VAL A 276 -0.42 -5.71 -12.70
CA VAL A 276 0.10 -5.52 -14.07
C VAL A 276 1.23 -6.51 -14.34
N GLY A 277 2.14 -6.68 -13.38
CA GLY A 277 3.17 -7.71 -13.43
C GLY A 277 4.31 -7.44 -12.45
N LYS A 278 5.39 -8.22 -12.57
CA LYS A 278 6.55 -8.10 -11.70
C LYS A 278 7.55 -7.11 -12.28
N ALA A 279 7.99 -6.15 -11.48
CA ALA A 279 9.09 -5.27 -11.82
C ALA A 279 10.39 -6.09 -11.85
N VAL A 280 11.02 -6.23 -13.02
CA VAL A 280 12.28 -6.97 -13.14
C VAL A 280 13.50 -6.07 -13.29
N PHE A 281 13.31 -4.84 -13.76
CA PHE A 281 14.41 -3.93 -14.01
C PHE A 281 13.94 -2.48 -14.00
N ILE A 282 14.67 -1.62 -13.29
CA ILE A 282 14.54 -0.17 -13.43
C ILE A 282 15.41 0.25 -14.61
N TRP A 283 14.78 0.63 -15.72
CA TRP A 283 15.48 1.01 -16.94
C TRP A 283 15.89 2.49 -16.96
N MET A 284 15.21 3.33 -16.18
CA MET A 284 15.50 4.76 -16.12
C MET A 284 15.06 5.34 -14.79
N SER A 285 15.95 6.11 -14.15
CA SER A 285 15.65 6.97 -13.01
C SER A 285 16.13 8.37 -13.38
N ILE A 286 15.18 9.30 -13.52
CA ILE A 286 15.50 10.70 -13.81
C ILE A 286 15.42 11.39 -12.45
N TYR A 287 16.57 11.88 -11.96
CA TYR A 287 16.85 12.35 -10.59
C TYR A 287 17.12 11.22 -9.57
N PRO A 288 18.38 11.06 -9.09
CA PRO A 288 18.72 10.01 -8.11
C PRO A 288 18.04 10.17 -6.75
N ILE A 289 17.40 11.31 -6.49
CA ILE A 289 16.83 11.71 -5.19
C ILE A 289 15.28 11.61 -5.18
N VAL A 290 14.63 11.50 -6.35
CA VAL A 290 13.16 11.46 -6.47
C VAL A 290 12.73 10.21 -7.25
N PHE A 291 11.76 9.47 -6.71
CA PHE A 291 11.31 8.14 -7.17
C PHE A 291 10.58 8.11 -8.53
N TYR A 292 10.99 8.90 -9.53
CA TYR A 292 10.53 8.74 -10.90
C TYR A 292 11.33 7.65 -11.60
N GLN A 293 10.87 6.41 -11.44
CA GLN A 293 11.46 5.23 -12.07
C GLN A 293 10.54 4.69 -13.18
N LYS A 294 11.10 4.48 -14.38
CA LYS A 294 10.47 3.64 -15.41
C LYS A 294 10.97 2.22 -15.25
N VAL A 295 10.04 1.29 -15.15
CA VAL A 295 10.31 -0.10 -14.81
C VAL A 295 9.83 -1.00 -15.94
N ILE A 296 10.65 -1.99 -16.31
CA ILE A 296 10.24 -3.07 -17.20
C ILE A 296 9.50 -4.11 -16.38
N ILE A 297 8.31 -4.45 -16.84
CA ILE A 297 7.39 -5.40 -16.21
C ILE A 297 7.42 -6.69 -17.02
N LEU A 298 7.58 -7.84 -16.35
CA LEU A 298 7.42 -9.18 -16.92
C LEU A 298 6.25 -9.93 -16.29
#